data_AF-A0A5C7PY24-F1
#
_entry.id   AF-A0A5C7PY24-F1
#
_cell.length_a   1.000
_cell.length_b   1.000
_cell.length_c   1.000
_cell.angle_alpha   90.00
_cell.angle_beta   90.00
_cell.angle_gamma   90.00
#
_symmetry.space_group_name_H-M   'P 1'
#
loop_
_entity.id
_entity.type
_entity.pdbx_description
1 polymer ?
#
loop_
_entity_poly.entity_id
_entity_poly.type
_entity_poly.pdbx_seq_one_letter_code
_entity_poly.pdbx_strand_id
1 'polypeptide(L)'
;MKMHPIHPAIVHFPVACWSLAVLADVASLVYGQTAWQWAGGLLLMGCVIGLLAAGAGLWELRRVPEGPAMQDALWHMGLMLSAFCLFTARLLVGVADMQFIAPNALAFALDALGFITLMVGGWMGGKLVYTHGIGQSKHD
;
A
#
# COMPACT_ATOMS: atom_id res chain seq x y z
N MET A 1 -28.72 1.92 7.90
CA MET A 1 -27.55 1.44 8.68
C MET A 1 -26.36 2.35 8.36
N LYS A 2 -25.79 3.06 9.36
CA LYS A 2 -24.53 3.80 9.17
C LYS A 2 -23.42 2.75 9.01
N MET A 3 -23.03 2.46 7.78
CA MET A 3 -21.96 1.51 7.47
C MET A 3 -20.62 2.16 7.81
N HIS A 4 -19.91 1.61 8.80
CA HIS A 4 -18.55 2.02 9.11
C HIS A 4 -17.65 1.83 7.88
N PRO A 5 -16.73 2.78 7.60
CA PRO A 5 -15.84 2.66 6.47
C PRO A 5 -14.85 1.51 6.74
N ILE A 6 -14.85 0.54 5.84
CA ILE A 6 -14.03 -0.67 5.89
C ILE A 6 -12.62 -0.35 5.39
N HIS A 7 -12.50 0.49 4.35
CA HIS A 7 -11.20 0.81 3.75
C HIS A 7 -10.21 1.41 4.77
N PRO A 8 -10.56 2.45 5.57
CA PRO A 8 -9.67 2.97 6.61
C PRO A 8 -9.33 1.94 7.70
N ALA A 9 -10.23 1.00 7.99
CA ALA A 9 -9.97 -0.04 8.99
C ALA A 9 -8.90 -1.05 8.53
N ILE A 10 -8.76 -1.27 7.21
CA ILE A 10 -7.85 -2.30 6.67
C ILE A 10 -6.62 -1.73 5.94
N VAL A 11 -6.63 -0.46 5.52
CA VAL A 11 -5.54 0.13 4.72
C VAL A 11 -4.21 0.23 5.47
N HIS A 12 -4.24 0.25 6.81
CA HIS A 12 -3.02 0.29 7.63
C HIS A 12 -2.16 -0.98 7.49
N PHE A 13 -2.79 -2.14 7.24
CA PHE A 13 -2.07 -3.40 7.09
C PHE A 13 -1.15 -3.44 5.86
N PRO A 14 -1.61 -3.21 4.61
CA PRO A 14 -0.72 -3.21 3.46
C PRO A 14 0.34 -2.11 3.54
N VAL A 15 -0.01 -0.93 4.08
CA VAL A 15 0.96 0.15 4.31
C VAL A 15 2.08 -0.30 5.24
N ALA A 16 1.74 -0.93 6.37
CA ALA A 16 2.73 -1.45 7.32
C ALA A 16 3.56 -2.59 6.71
N CYS A 17 2.91 -3.54 6.03
CA CYS A 17 3.58 -4.68 5.38
C CYS A 17 4.61 -4.20 4.34
N TRP A 18 4.23 -3.32 3.42
CA TRP A 18 5.15 -2.82 2.40
C TRP A 18 6.26 -1.95 2.99
N SER A 19 5.96 -1.11 3.98
CA SER A 19 6.98 -0.30 4.65
C SER A 19 8.00 -1.18 5.38
N LEU A 20 7.55 -2.21 6.10
CA LEU A 20 8.42 -3.15 6.79
C LEU A 20 9.19 -4.05 5.80
N ALA A 21 8.62 -4.38 4.65
CA ALA A 21 9.32 -5.12 3.60
C ALA A 21 10.54 -4.34 3.08
N VAL A 22 10.36 -3.05 2.78
CA VAL A 22 11.46 -2.16 2.36
C VAL A 22 12.55 -2.10 3.42
N LEU A 23 12.17 -1.96 4.70
CA LEU A 23 13.13 -1.97 5.81
C LEU A 23 13.84 -3.33 5.95
N ALA A 24 13.13 -4.44 5.76
CA ALA A 24 13.70 -5.78 5.80
C ALA A 24 14.67 -6.03 4.63
N ASP A 25 14.37 -5.51 3.44
CA ASP A 25 15.28 -5.58 2.30
C ASP A 25 16.55 -4.76 2.53
N VAL A 26 16.45 -3.56 3.11
CA VAL A 26 17.65 -2.80 3.54
C VAL A 26 18.42 -3.54 4.62
N ALA A 27 17.72 -4.12 5.60
CA ALA A 27 18.33 -4.90 6.68
C ALA A 27 19.04 -6.16 6.14
N SER A 28 18.62 -6.69 4.99
CA SER A 28 19.23 -7.85 4.35
C SER A 28 20.69 -7.63 3.94
N LEU A 29 21.13 -6.37 3.78
CA LEU A 29 22.53 -6.02 3.56
C LEU A 29 23.43 -6.40 4.75
N VAL A 30 22.86 -6.54 5.95
CA VAL A 30 23.57 -6.92 7.18
C VAL A 30 23.18 -8.31 7.67
N TYR A 31 21.88 -8.62 7.65
CA TYR A 31 21.32 -9.86 8.21
C TYR A 31 21.13 -10.99 7.19
N GLY A 32 21.38 -10.72 5.91
CA GLY A 32 21.31 -11.72 4.85
C GLY A 32 19.95 -12.42 4.77
N GLN A 33 19.99 -13.75 4.75
CA GLN A 33 18.87 -14.59 4.32
C GLN A 33 17.59 -14.42 5.10
N THR A 34 17.72 -14.34 6.42
CA THR A 34 16.56 -14.19 7.29
C THR A 34 15.78 -12.92 6.94
N ALA A 35 16.47 -11.81 6.66
CA ALA A 35 15.82 -10.53 6.41
C ALA A 35 15.11 -10.47 5.05
N TRP A 36 15.71 -10.97 3.96
CA TRP A 36 15.00 -10.97 2.67
C TRP A 36 13.84 -11.99 2.62
N GLN A 37 13.91 -13.07 3.42
CA GLN A 37 12.76 -13.97 3.59
C GLN A 37 11.59 -13.28 4.31
N TRP A 38 11.87 -12.48 5.34
CA TRP A 38 10.86 -11.62 5.98
C TRP A 38 10.30 -10.59 5.01
N ALA A 39 11.15 -9.94 4.21
CA ALA A 39 10.72 -8.99 3.18
C ALA A 39 9.74 -9.65 2.19
N GLY A 40 10.09 -10.82 1.65
CA GLY A 40 9.22 -11.58 0.74
C GLY A 40 7.85 -11.93 1.35
N GLY A 41 7.84 -12.40 2.60
CA GLY A 41 6.60 -12.70 3.32
C GLY A 41 5.73 -11.47 3.56
N LEU A 42 6.35 -10.35 3.93
CA LEU A 42 5.67 -9.06 4.12
C LEU A 42 5.11 -8.50 2.81
N LEU A 43 5.86 -8.58 1.70
CA LEU A 43 5.38 -8.19 0.37
C LEU A 43 4.17 -9.01 -0.05
N LEU A 44 4.23 -10.34 0.12
CA LEU A 44 3.11 -11.24 -0.19
C LEU A 44 1.86 -10.87 0.61
N MET A 45 1.99 -10.73 1.92
CA MET A 45 0.86 -10.34 2.79
C MET A 45 0.34 -8.94 2.46
N GLY A 46 1.23 -7.99 2.18
CA GLY A 46 0.89 -6.64 1.75
C GLY A 46 0.09 -6.63 0.45
N CYS A 47 0.47 -7.44 -0.55
CA CYS A 47 -0.27 -7.59 -1.80
C CYS A 47 -1.66 -8.23 -1.57
N VAL A 48 -1.73 -9.30 -0.77
CA VAL A 48 -3.02 -9.97 -0.49
C VAL A 48 -4.00 -9.02 0.21
N ILE A 49 -3.57 -8.36 1.28
CA ILE A 49 -4.43 -7.44 2.02
C ILE A 49 -4.67 -6.15 1.22
N GLY A 50 -3.70 -5.72 0.41
CA GLY A 50 -3.82 -4.59 -0.51
C GLY A 50 -4.97 -4.74 -1.50
N LEU A 51 -5.21 -5.96 -2.01
CA LEU A 51 -6.37 -6.25 -2.87
C LEU A 51 -7.70 -6.07 -2.12
N LEU A 52 -7.76 -6.50 -0.85
CA LEU A 52 -8.95 -6.30 -0.01
C LEU A 52 -9.17 -4.80 0.27
N ALA A 53 -8.11 -4.06 0.58
CA ALA A 53 -8.15 -2.62 0.79
C ALA A 53 -8.59 -1.86 -0.48
N ALA A 54 -8.08 -2.24 -1.65
CA ALA A 54 -8.49 -1.66 -2.92
C ALA A 54 -9.97 -1.94 -3.23
N GLY A 55 -10.45 -3.15 -2.98
CA GLY A 55 -11.87 -3.50 -3.13
C GLY A 55 -12.79 -2.69 -2.22
N ALA A 56 -12.41 -2.54 -0.94
CA ALA A 56 -13.15 -1.69 0.00
C ALA A 56 -13.13 -0.21 -0.42
N GLY A 57 -11.99 0.30 -0.86
CA GLY A 57 -11.84 1.69 -1.32
C GLY A 57 -12.69 1.99 -2.55
N LEU A 58 -12.71 1.07 -3.52
CA LEU A 58 -13.54 1.21 -4.73
C LEU A 58 -15.04 1.20 -4.41
N TRP A 59 -15.46 0.38 -3.43
CA TRP A 59 -16.85 0.39 -2.95
C TRP A 59 -17.22 1.73 -2.29
N GLU A 60 -16.31 2.27 -1.48
CA GLU A 60 -16.50 3.53 -0.76
C GLU A 60 -16.40 4.77 -1.65
N LEU A 61 -15.75 4.68 -2.81
CA LEU A 61 -15.61 5.77 -3.78
C LEU A 61 -16.97 6.36 -4.19
N ARG A 62 -18.03 5.54 -4.25
CA ARG A 62 -19.40 5.98 -4.55
C ARG A 62 -20.00 6.95 -3.53
N ARG A 63 -19.38 7.07 -2.35
CA ARG A 63 -19.81 7.96 -1.27
C ARG A 63 -19.03 9.28 -1.27
N VAL A 64 -18.00 9.40 -2.11
CA VAL A 64 -17.22 10.63 -2.24
C VAL A 64 -18.05 11.64 -3.05
N PRO A 65 -18.27 12.86 -2.53
CA PRO A 65 -19.00 13.88 -3.27
C PRO A 65 -18.20 14.34 -4.49
N GLU A 66 -18.92 14.72 -5.54
CA GLU A 66 -18.34 15.29 -6.75
C GLU A 66 -17.52 16.56 -6.46
N GLY A 67 -16.60 16.88 -7.37
CA GLY A 67 -15.74 18.07 -7.27
C GLY A 67 -14.34 17.77 -6.71
N PRO A 68 -13.73 18.69 -5.94
CA PRO A 68 -12.33 18.55 -5.50
C PRO A 68 -12.05 17.27 -4.70
N ALA A 69 -13.00 16.82 -3.88
CA ALA A 69 -12.86 15.59 -3.10
C ALA A 69 -12.76 14.34 -4.01
N MET A 70 -13.59 14.25 -5.06
CA MET A 70 -13.52 13.16 -6.03
C MET A 70 -12.20 13.19 -6.82
N GLN A 71 -11.72 14.37 -7.21
CA GLN A 71 -10.43 14.49 -7.91
C GLN A 71 -9.26 13.99 -7.05
N ASP A 72 -9.21 14.41 -5.78
CA ASP A 72 -8.20 13.92 -4.84
C ASP A 72 -8.35 12.40 -4.59
N ALA A 73 -9.58 11.87 -4.56
CA ALA A 73 -9.83 10.45 -4.39
C ALA A 73 -9.32 9.61 -5.56
N LEU A 74 -9.51 10.09 -6.80
CA LEU A 74 -9.00 9.44 -8.00
C LEU A 74 -7.47 9.50 -8.08
N TRP A 75 -6.86 10.62 -7.73
CA TRP A 75 -5.39 10.74 -7.63
C TRP A 75 -4.81 9.81 -6.57
N HIS A 76 -5.41 9.77 -5.38
CA HIS A 76 -5.04 8.83 -4.33
C HIS A 76 -5.13 7.39 -4.83
N MET A 77 -6.25 7.01 -5.45
CA MET A 77 -6.45 5.67 -5.99
C MET A 77 -5.40 5.31 -7.06
N GLY A 78 -5.08 6.24 -7.97
CA GLY A 78 -4.06 6.04 -9.00
C GLY A 78 -2.66 5.82 -8.42
N LEU A 79 -2.29 6.61 -7.39
CA LEU A 79 -1.02 6.43 -6.68
C LEU A 79 -0.97 5.09 -5.94
N MET A 80 -2.04 4.72 -5.23
CA MET A 80 -2.07 3.46 -4.49
C MET A 80 -2.06 2.24 -5.41
N LEU A 81 -2.72 2.32 -6.59
CA LEU A 81 -2.61 1.29 -7.61
C LEU A 81 -1.19 1.19 -8.17
N SER A 82 -0.53 2.33 -8.39
CA SER A 82 0.86 2.38 -8.84
C SER A 82 1.81 1.76 -7.81
N ALA A 83 1.66 2.10 -6.53
CA ALA A 83 2.41 1.50 -5.43
C ALA A 83 2.17 -0.03 -5.35
N PHE A 84 0.91 -0.47 -5.47
CA PHE A 84 0.56 -1.88 -5.51
C PHE A 84 1.27 -2.62 -6.64
N CYS A 85 1.27 -2.06 -7.86
CA CYS A 85 1.98 -2.63 -9.01
C CYS A 85 3.49 -2.69 -8.77
N LEU A 86 4.10 -1.65 -8.19
CA LEU A 86 5.52 -1.61 -7.88
C LEU A 86 5.91 -2.68 -6.85
N PHE A 87 5.15 -2.80 -5.75
CA PHE A 87 5.42 -3.83 -4.73
C PHE A 87 5.12 -5.24 -5.23
N THR A 88 4.14 -5.42 -6.11
CA THR A 88 3.88 -6.72 -6.75
C THR A 88 5.02 -7.07 -7.71
N ALA A 89 5.50 -6.13 -8.54
CA ALA A 89 6.66 -6.35 -9.38
C ALA A 89 7.90 -6.67 -8.54
N ARG A 90 8.10 -5.97 -7.42
CA ARG A 90 9.17 -6.24 -6.47
C ARG A 90 9.10 -7.66 -5.91
N LEU A 91 7.93 -8.10 -5.47
CA LEU A 91 7.70 -9.47 -4.99
C LEU A 91 8.10 -10.48 -6.07
N LEU A 92 7.65 -10.29 -7.30
CA LEU A 92 7.92 -11.21 -8.41
C LEU A 92 9.41 -11.27 -8.78
N VAL A 93 10.12 -10.13 -8.76
CA VAL A 93 11.58 -10.09 -8.96
C VAL A 93 12.33 -10.81 -7.82
N GLY A 94 11.73 -10.86 -6.62
CA GLY A 94 12.29 -11.52 -5.43
C GLY A 94 11.93 -13.00 -5.29
N VAL A 95 11.34 -13.65 -6.31
CA VAL A 95 10.95 -15.06 -6.26
C VAL A 95 11.61 -15.86 -7.39
N ALA A 96 12.27 -16.96 -7.03
CA ALA A 96 12.76 -17.97 -7.97
C ALA A 96 12.55 -19.36 -7.36
N ASP A 97 12.15 -20.35 -8.17
CA ASP A 97 11.91 -21.73 -7.72
C ASP A 97 10.99 -21.85 -6.49
N MET A 98 9.96 -21.00 -6.42
CA MET A 98 9.03 -20.89 -5.28
C MET A 98 9.71 -20.52 -3.95
N GLN A 99 10.88 -19.90 -4.01
CA GLN A 99 11.63 -19.41 -2.85
C GLN A 99 11.90 -17.91 -2.96
N PHE A 100 11.97 -17.24 -1.81
CA PHE A 100 12.40 -15.85 -1.76
C PHE A 100 13.91 -15.75 -1.89
N ILE A 101 14.36 -14.98 -2.89
CA ILE A 101 15.78 -14.77 -3.20
C ILE A 101 16.25 -13.39 -2.73
N ALA A 102 17.57 -13.24 -2.63
CA ALA A 102 18.19 -11.98 -2.21
C ALA A 102 17.83 -10.82 -3.17
N PRO A 103 17.58 -9.61 -2.66
CA PRO A 103 17.29 -8.44 -3.48
C PRO A 103 18.49 -8.07 -4.36
N ASN A 104 18.24 -7.93 -5.67
CA ASN A 104 19.18 -7.36 -6.61
C ASN A 104 18.96 -5.84 -6.77
N ALA A 105 19.74 -5.17 -7.61
CA ALA A 105 19.61 -3.73 -7.83
C ALA A 105 18.21 -3.29 -8.31
N LEU A 106 17.54 -4.12 -9.14
CA LEU A 106 16.18 -3.85 -9.60
C LEU A 106 15.17 -3.92 -8.46
N ALA A 107 15.30 -4.93 -7.58
CA ALA A 107 14.50 -5.04 -6.37
C ALA A 107 14.60 -3.77 -5.50
N PHE A 108 15.83 -3.33 -5.17
CA PHE A 108 16.01 -2.09 -4.40
C PHE A 108 15.44 -0.85 -5.09
N ALA A 109 15.51 -0.76 -6.41
CA ALA A 109 14.91 0.34 -7.17
C ALA A 109 13.37 0.32 -7.07
N LEU A 110 12.75 -0.87 -7.16
CA LEU A 110 11.31 -1.04 -7.00
C LEU A 110 10.86 -0.74 -5.57
N ASP A 111 11.64 -1.12 -4.56
CA ASP A 111 11.38 -0.77 -3.16
C ASP A 111 11.39 0.74 -2.94
N ALA A 112 12.42 1.43 -3.43
CA ALA A 112 12.53 2.88 -3.31
C ALA A 112 11.37 3.60 -4.01
N LEU A 113 11.07 3.23 -5.26
CA LEU A 113 9.97 3.82 -6.02
C LEU A 113 8.62 3.52 -5.36
N GLY A 114 8.37 2.26 -5.01
CA GLY A 114 7.15 1.81 -4.35
C GLY A 114 6.92 2.54 -3.02
N PHE A 115 7.97 2.69 -2.21
CA PHE A 115 7.89 3.39 -0.93
C PHE A 115 7.60 4.89 -1.10
N ILE A 116 8.26 5.56 -2.04
CA ILE A 116 7.98 6.97 -2.34
C ILE A 116 6.53 7.15 -2.80
N THR A 117 6.06 6.31 -3.74
CA THR A 117 4.67 6.36 -4.21
C THR A 117 3.68 6.08 -3.07
N LEU A 118 3.99 5.13 -2.18
CA LEU A 118 3.20 4.81 -0.99
C LEU A 118 3.08 6.01 -0.04
N MET A 119 4.18 6.74 0.20
CA MET A 119 4.16 7.92 1.07
C MET A 119 3.32 9.06 0.48
N VAL A 120 3.48 9.34 -0.82
CA VAL A 120 2.68 10.36 -1.51
C VAL A 120 1.19 9.96 -1.52
N GLY A 121 0.89 8.69 -1.84
CA GLY A 121 -0.46 8.15 -1.79
C GLY A 121 -1.08 8.22 -0.39
N GLY A 122 -0.31 7.87 0.64
CA GLY A 122 -0.72 7.95 2.04
C GLY A 122 -1.03 9.38 2.48
N TRP A 123 -0.23 10.37 2.05
CA TRP A 123 -0.52 11.78 2.31
C TRP A 123 -1.84 12.23 1.67
N MET A 124 -2.11 11.80 0.43
CA MET A 124 -3.41 12.07 -0.21
C MET A 124 -4.58 11.38 0.50
N GLY A 125 -4.38 10.16 1.00
CA GLY A 125 -5.36 9.46 1.85
C GLY A 125 -5.67 10.27 3.12
N GLY A 126 -4.64 10.81 3.76
CA GLY A 126 -4.79 11.72 4.89
C GLY A 126 -5.56 12.99 4.50
N LYS A 127 -5.28 13.61 3.35
CA LYS A 127 -6.02 14.78 2.85
C LYS A 127 -7.52 14.46 2.67
N LEU A 128 -7.87 13.29 2.15
CA LEU A 128 -9.28 12.87 2.03
C LEU A 128 -9.98 12.78 3.39
N VAL A 129 -9.32 12.23 4.40
CA VAL A 129 -9.91 12.09 5.74
C VAL A 129 -9.96 13.44 6.47
N TYR A 130 -8.84 14.17 6.53
CA TYR A 130 -8.68 15.34 7.39
C TYR A 130 -9.12 16.66 6.76
N THR A 131 -9.08 16.78 5.43
CA THR A 131 -9.52 18.00 4.72
C THR A 131 -10.93 17.86 4.16
N HIS A 132 -11.24 16.72 3.52
CA HIS A 132 -12.54 16.49 2.88
C HIS A 132 -13.56 15.76 3.77
N GLY A 133 -13.14 15.28 4.95
CA GLY A 133 -14.04 14.59 5.89
C GLY A 133 -14.51 13.21 5.42
N ILE A 134 -13.84 12.60 4.44
CA ILE A 134 -14.22 11.29 3.89
C ILE A 134 -14.01 10.21 4.98
N GLY A 135 -15.02 9.36 5.16
CA GLY A 135 -14.99 8.29 6.16
C GLY A 135 -15.37 8.72 7.58
N GLN A 136 -15.65 10.01 7.82
CA GLN A 136 -16.14 10.47 9.12
C GLN A 136 -17.68 10.37 9.18
N SER A 137 -18.23 9.96 10.33
CA SER A 137 -19.65 10.16 10.59
C SER A 137 -19.88 11.63 10.90
N LYS A 138 -20.81 12.29 10.20
CA LYS A 138 -21.31 13.60 10.63
C LYS A 138 -21.81 13.46 12.07
N HIS A 139 -21.18 14.18 12.99
CA HIS A 139 -21.74 14.46 14.30
C HIS A 139 -22.75 15.58 14.07
N ASP A 140 -24.03 15.19 14.11
CA ASP A 140 -25.15 16.13 14.19
C ASP A 140 -25.28 16.59 15.65
#